data_AF-A0A966YIP3-F1
#
_entry.id   AF-A0A966YIP3-F1
#
_cell.length_a   1.000
_cell.length_b   1.000
_cell.length_c   1.000
_cell.angle_alpha   90.00
_cell.angle_beta   90.00
_cell.angle_gamma   90.00
#
_symmetry.space_group_name_H-M   'P 1'
#
loop_
_entity.id
_entity.type
_entity.pdbx_description
1 polymer ?
#
loop_
_entity_poly.entity_id
_entity_poly.type
_entity_poly.pdbx_seq_one_letter_code
_entity_poly.pdbx_strand_id
1 'polypeptide(L)'
;VPALLFGVLGGQIFSQGYGLLMGGVEADFHAVCLVAGMAASIGALFRTPLTATIMAVEITGTYTCLLEISIAYIAAHSLLGLARQPDLYTALGRIHQSHVGGKTARLAAARPSGGPSLRPPDASD
;
A
#
# COMPACT_ATOMS: atom_id res chain seq x y z
N VAL A 1 10.75 3.76 -3.21
CA VAL A 1 11.48 3.64 -4.50
C VAL A 1 11.09 2.41 -5.31
N PRO A 2 11.11 1.16 -4.79
CA PRO A 2 10.80 -0.02 -5.61
C PRO A 2 9.39 -0.02 -6.23
N ALA A 3 8.39 0.41 -5.47
CA ALA A 3 7.00 0.53 -5.96
C ALA A 3 6.89 1.44 -7.18
N LEU A 4 7.58 2.59 -7.16
CA LEU A 4 7.59 3.55 -8.26
C LEU A 4 8.16 2.92 -9.54
N LEU A 5 9.26 2.18 -9.43
CA LEU A 5 9.86 1.45 -10.56
C LEU A 5 8.87 0.45 -11.16
N PHE A 6 8.21 -0.36 -10.33
CA PHE A 6 7.20 -1.31 -10.81
C PHE A 6 6.01 -0.60 -11.48
N GLY A 7 5.60 0.55 -10.95
CA GLY A 7 4.60 1.41 -11.57
C GLY A 7 5.01 1.90 -12.96
N VAL A 8 6.22 2.43 -13.10
CA VAL A 8 6.76 2.89 -14.39
C VAL A 8 6.86 1.73 -15.38
N LEU A 9 7.35 0.56 -14.96
CA LEU A 9 7.41 -0.63 -15.81
C LEU A 9 6.01 -1.09 -16.26
N GLY A 10 5.01 -1.02 -15.38
CA GLY A 10 3.61 -1.27 -15.76
C GLY A 10 3.12 -0.27 -16.81
N GLY A 11 3.43 1.02 -16.64
CA GLY A 11 3.12 2.07 -17.62
C GLY A 11 3.82 1.87 -18.96
N GLN A 12 5.10 1.44 -18.94
CA GLN A 12 5.86 1.07 -20.14
C GLN A 12 5.17 -0.04 -20.91
N ILE A 13 4.85 -1.15 -20.24
CA ILE A 13 4.18 -2.31 -20.84
C ILE A 13 2.81 -1.90 -21.42
N PHE A 14 2.05 -1.09 -20.69
CA PHE A 14 0.75 -0.60 -21.15
C PHE A 14 0.87 0.28 -22.40
N SER A 15 1.79 1.25 -22.40
CA SER A 15 2.00 2.15 -23.52
C SER A 15 2.54 1.43 -24.77
N GLN A 16 3.49 0.51 -24.60
CA GLN A 16 3.98 -0.32 -25.70
C GLN A 16 2.89 -1.23 -26.26
N GLY A 17 2.09 -1.86 -25.38
CA GLY A 17 0.94 -2.64 -25.79
C GLY A 17 -0.05 -1.81 -26.62
N TYR A 18 -0.38 -0.60 -26.16
CA TYR A 18 -1.22 0.32 -26.92
C TYR A 18 -0.63 0.65 -28.30
N GLY A 19 0.67 0.93 -28.37
CA GLY A 19 1.36 1.21 -29.64
C GLY A 19 1.32 0.04 -30.62
N LEU A 20 1.40 -1.20 -30.14
CA LEU A 20 1.27 -2.39 -30.98
C LEU A 20 -0.15 -2.57 -31.54
N LEU A 21 -1.20 -2.20 -30.78
CA LEU A 21 -2.58 -2.29 -31.25
C LEU A 21 -2.95 -1.18 -32.23
N MET A 22 -2.46 0.04 -32.02
CA MET A 22 -2.87 1.23 -32.79
C MET A 22 -1.89 1.62 -33.90
N GLY A 23 -0.79 0.87 -34.06
CA GLY A 23 0.22 1.11 -35.11
C GLY A 23 1.19 2.26 -34.79
N GLY A 24 1.26 2.71 -33.55
CA GLY A 24 2.14 3.77 -33.09
C GLY A 24 1.73 4.34 -31.74
N VAL A 25 2.67 4.99 -31.05
CA VAL A 25 2.41 5.69 -29.79
C VAL A 25 3.00 7.08 -29.83
N GLU A 26 2.20 8.07 -29.44
CA GLU A 26 2.66 9.45 -29.31
C GLU A 26 3.52 9.61 -28.05
N ALA A 27 4.57 10.43 -28.12
CA ALA A 27 5.53 10.59 -27.03
C ALA A 27 4.86 11.12 -25.76
N ASP A 28 3.88 12.02 -25.90
CA ASP A 28 3.15 12.59 -24.77
C ASP A 28 2.29 11.53 -24.07
N PHE A 29 1.57 10.70 -24.83
CA PHE A 29 0.78 9.61 -24.26
C PHE A 29 1.68 8.57 -23.56
N HIS A 30 2.84 8.28 -24.14
CA HIS A 30 3.83 7.40 -23.50
C HIS A 30 4.26 7.97 -22.14
N ALA A 31 4.66 9.25 -22.09
CA ALA A 31 5.07 9.91 -20.85
C ALA A 31 3.95 9.88 -19.80
N VAL A 32 2.71 10.19 -20.20
CA VAL A 32 1.54 10.15 -19.31
C VAL A 32 1.36 8.75 -18.71
N CYS A 33 1.48 7.69 -19.50
CA CYS A 33 1.36 6.31 -19.02
C CYS A 33 2.41 5.94 -17.96
N LEU A 34 3.64 6.41 -18.14
CA LEU A 34 4.73 6.17 -17.18
C LEU A 34 4.47 6.86 -15.85
N VAL A 35 4.10 8.14 -15.90
CA VAL A 35 3.84 8.96 -14.72
C VAL A 35 2.58 8.46 -13.99
N ALA A 36 1.54 8.11 -14.72
CA ALA A 36 0.31 7.55 -14.17
C ALA A 36 0.58 6.19 -13.50
N GLY A 37 1.35 5.30 -14.13
CA GLY A 37 1.73 4.01 -13.54
C GLY A 37 2.57 4.18 -12.27
N MET A 38 3.55 5.08 -12.30
CA MET A 38 4.36 5.45 -11.15
C MET A 38 3.48 5.92 -9.97
N ALA A 39 2.62 6.91 -10.20
CA ALA A 39 1.76 7.49 -9.18
C ALA A 39 0.69 6.51 -8.67
N ALA A 40 0.05 5.75 -9.56
CA ALA A 40 -0.98 4.79 -9.20
C ALA A 40 -0.42 3.65 -8.32
N SER A 41 0.81 3.18 -8.60
CA SER A 41 1.42 2.11 -7.82
C SER A 41 1.65 2.49 -6.36
N ILE A 42 2.21 3.68 -6.10
CA ILE A 42 2.44 4.16 -4.73
C ILE A 42 1.12 4.56 -4.07
N GLY A 43 0.22 5.21 -4.81
CA GLY A 43 -1.10 5.60 -4.34
C GLY A 43 -1.92 4.39 -3.88
N ALA A 44 -1.95 3.31 -4.66
CA ALA A 44 -2.72 2.10 -4.35
C ALA A 44 -2.17 1.34 -3.12
N LEU A 45 -0.84 1.23 -3.00
CA LEU A 45 -0.19 0.52 -1.88
C LEU A 45 -0.46 1.18 -0.53
N PHE A 46 -0.40 2.51 -0.49
CA PHE A 46 -0.55 3.31 0.73
C PHE A 46 -1.96 3.90 0.89
N ARG A 47 -2.84 3.73 -0.11
CA ARG A 47 -4.20 4.29 -0.18
C ARG A 47 -4.23 5.82 0.01
N THR A 48 -3.23 6.51 -0.54
CA THR A 48 -3.00 7.97 -0.42
C THR A 48 -2.88 8.64 -1.79
N PRO A 49 -3.99 8.81 -2.52
CA PRO A 49 -3.96 9.29 -3.91
C PRO A 49 -3.43 10.73 -4.04
N LEU A 50 -3.78 11.64 -3.11
CA LEU A 50 -3.30 13.02 -3.15
C LEU A 50 -1.80 13.15 -2.93
N THR A 51 -1.23 12.38 -2.00
CA THR A 51 0.23 12.37 -1.78
C THR A 51 0.95 11.81 -2.99
N ALA A 52 0.39 10.77 -3.63
CA ALA A 52 0.94 10.17 -4.83
C ALA A 52 0.92 11.12 -6.05
N THR A 53 -0.18 11.86 -6.25
CA THR A 53 -0.27 12.85 -7.34
C THR A 53 0.69 14.01 -7.13
N ILE A 54 0.77 14.58 -5.92
CA ILE A 54 1.72 15.66 -5.61
C ILE A 54 3.15 15.20 -5.87
N MET A 55 3.55 14.02 -5.37
CA MET A 55 4.88 13.46 -5.62
C MET A 55 5.16 13.34 -7.12
N ALA A 56 4.21 12.79 -7.89
CA ALA A 56 4.40 12.59 -9.32
C ALA A 56 4.60 13.93 -10.06
N VAL A 57 3.82 14.94 -9.69
CA VAL A 57 3.96 16.30 -10.22
C VAL A 57 5.29 16.93 -9.82
N GLU A 58 5.76 16.77 -8.59
CA GLU A 58 7.06 17.31 -8.16
C GLU A 58 8.23 16.68 -8.93
N ILE A 59 8.16 15.37 -9.20
CA ILE A 59 9.21 14.65 -9.94
C ILE A 59 9.20 15.01 -11.43
N THR A 60 8.01 15.22 -12.01
CA THR A 60 7.85 15.40 -13.47
C THR A 60 7.73 16.87 -13.89
N GLY A 61 7.48 17.78 -12.95
CA GLY A 61 7.29 19.21 -13.20
C GLY A 61 6.03 19.58 -13.97
N THR A 62 5.10 18.63 -14.20
CA THR A 62 3.97 18.81 -15.13
C THR A 62 2.63 18.53 -14.45
N TYR A 63 1.66 19.44 -14.62
CA TYR A 63 0.33 19.37 -13.99
C TYR A 63 -0.77 18.83 -14.91
N THR A 64 -0.48 18.58 -16.18
CA THR A 64 -1.48 18.15 -17.17
C THR A 64 -1.99 16.73 -16.93
N CYS A 65 -1.23 15.91 -16.20
CA CYS A 65 -1.51 14.48 -16.02
C CYS A 65 -2.44 14.14 -14.82
N LEU A 66 -3.03 15.15 -14.15
CA LEU A 66 -3.76 14.96 -12.89
C LEU A 66 -4.99 14.05 -13.05
N LEU A 67 -5.71 14.18 -14.16
CA LEU A 67 -6.91 13.40 -14.42
C LEU A 67 -6.55 11.93 -14.70
N GLU A 68 -5.52 11.71 -15.50
CA GLU A 68 -5.03 10.41 -15.94
C GLU A 68 -4.46 9.62 -14.75
N ILE A 69 -3.72 10.29 -13.85
CA ILE A 69 -3.26 9.68 -12.61
C ILE A 69 -4.44 9.23 -11.74
N SER A 70 -5.51 10.04 -11.67
CA SER A 70 -6.70 9.71 -10.88
C SER A 70 -7.41 8.46 -11.42
N ILE A 71 -7.57 8.35 -12.73
CA ILE A 71 -8.16 7.18 -13.40
C ILE A 71 -7.29 5.94 -13.16
N ALA A 72 -5.98 6.07 -13.35
CA ALA A 72 -5.04 4.97 -13.13
C ALA A 72 -5.04 4.49 -11.67
N TYR A 73 -5.13 5.42 -10.70
CA TYR A 73 -5.25 5.09 -9.29
C TYR A 73 -6.54 4.31 -9.00
N ILE A 74 -7.69 4.75 -9.51
CA ILE A 74 -8.98 4.06 -9.31
C ILE A 74 -8.91 2.64 -9.88
N ALA A 75 -8.34 2.46 -11.08
CA ALA A 75 -8.17 1.15 -11.69
C ALA A 75 -7.27 0.24 -10.83
N ALA A 76 -6.10 0.74 -10.41
CA ALA A 76 -5.17 0.00 -9.56
C ALA A 76 -5.77 -0.36 -8.19
N HIS A 77 -6.48 0.58 -7.56
CA HIS A 77 -7.14 0.37 -6.29
C HIS A 77 -8.27 -0.65 -6.39
N SER A 78 -9.06 -0.61 -7.46
CA SER A 78 -10.13 -1.57 -7.71
C SER A 78 -9.57 -2.99 -7.90
N LEU A 79 -8.46 -3.12 -8.63
CA LEU A 79 -7.78 -4.40 -8.81
C LEU A 79 -7.24 -4.96 -7.48
N LEU A 80 -6.70 -4.09 -6.61
CA LEU A 80 -6.23 -4.46 -5.28
C LEU A 80 -7.40 -4.94 -4.39
N GLY A 81 -8.55 -4.28 -4.49
CA GLY A 81 -9.79 -4.68 -3.83
C GLY A 81 -10.23 -6.09 -4.25
N LEU A 82 -10.12 -6.40 -5.55
CA LEU A 82 -10.41 -7.74 -6.09
C LEU A 82 -9.41 -8.79 -5.57
N ALA A 83 -8.14 -8.43 -5.47
CA ALA A 83 -7.08 -9.31 -4.95
C ALA A 83 -7.14 -9.53 -3.42
N ARG A 84 -8.11 -8.91 -2.73
CA ARG A 84 -8.29 -8.92 -1.26
C ARG A 84 -7.01 -8.64 -0.47
N GLN A 85 -6.12 -7.86 -1.06
CA GLN A 85 -4.86 -7.54 -0.41
C GLN A 85 -5.10 -6.44 0.63
N PRO A 86 -4.70 -6.64 1.88
CA PRO A 86 -4.73 -5.60 2.89
C PRO A 86 -3.74 -4.49 2.51
N ASP A 87 -4.04 -3.26 2.90
CA ASP A 87 -3.11 -2.15 2.69
C ASP A 87 -1.82 -2.35 3.50
N LEU A 88 -0.75 -1.67 3.07
CA LEU A 88 0.58 -1.87 3.64
C LEU A 88 0.64 -1.50 5.13
N TYR A 89 -0.12 -0.49 5.56
CA TYR A 89 -0.19 -0.10 6.97
C TYR A 89 -0.89 -1.17 7.82
N THR A 90 -2.00 -1.73 7.34
CA THR A 90 -2.69 -2.85 7.98
C THR A 90 -1.81 -4.10 8.02
N ALA A 91 -1.00 -4.34 7.00
CA ALA A 91 -0.01 -5.43 7.02
C ALA A 91 1.06 -5.22 8.09
N LEU A 92 1.62 -4.01 8.21
CA LEU A 92 2.60 -3.68 9.24
C LEU A 92 2.01 -3.78 10.65
N GLY A 93 0.76 -3.33 10.83
CA GLY A 93 0.04 -3.46 12.10
C GLY A 93 -0.10 -4.93 12.56
N ARG A 94 -0.40 -5.84 11.63
CA ARG A 94 -0.46 -7.28 11.93
C ARG A 94 0.89 -7.87 12.33
N ILE A 95 1.97 -7.43 11.70
CA ILE A 95 3.33 -7.85 12.08
C ILE A 95 3.69 -7.33 13.47
N HIS A 96 3.34 -6.09 13.80
CA HIS A 96 3.60 -5.55 15.14
C HIS A 96 2.83 -6.35 16.22
N GLN A 97 1.57 -6.68 15.97
CA GLN A 97 0.76 -7.48 16.90
C GLN A 97 1.29 -8.91 17.07
N SER A 98 1.84 -9.54 16.03
CA SER A 98 2.42 -10.88 16.16
C SER A 98 3.68 -10.88 17.04
N HIS A 99 4.53 -9.85 16.93
CA HIS A 99 5.70 -9.68 17.79
C HIS A 99 5.34 -9.34 19.24
N VAL A 100 4.36 -8.46 19.47
CA VAL A 100 3.89 -8.11 20.82
C VAL A 100 3.19 -9.30 21.47
N GLY A 101 2.31 -9.99 20.74
CA GLY A 101 1.59 -11.19 21.21
C GLY A 101 2.53 -12.36 21.56
N GLY A 102 3.60 -12.55 20.79
CA GLY A 102 4.63 -13.53 21.11
C GLY A 102 5.42 -13.19 22.38
N LYS A 103 5.68 -11.89 22.62
CA LYS A 103 6.38 -11.42 23.81
C LYS A 103 5.51 -11.57 25.06
N THR A 104 4.22 -11.23 24.99
CA THR A 104 3.28 -11.41 26.12
C THR A 104 3.04 -12.88 26.45
N ALA A 105 2.91 -13.76 25.45
CA ALA A 105 2.78 -15.21 25.67
C ALA A 105 4.03 -15.81 26.35
N ARG A 106 5.23 -15.39 25.94
CA ARG A 106 6.49 -15.81 26.58
C ARG A 106 6.62 -15.30 28.02
N LEU A 107 6.19 -14.06 28.29
CA LEU A 107 6.18 -13.49 29.64
C LEU A 107 5.15 -14.19 30.55
N ALA A 108 4.00 -14.60 30.01
CA ALA A 108 2.99 -15.37 30.73
C ALA A 108 3.48 -16.80 31.06
N ALA A 109 4.20 -17.45 30.14
CA ALA A 109 4.78 -18.77 30.36
C ALA A 109 5.99 -18.75 31.33
N ALA A 110 6.70 -17.61 31.41
CA ALA A 110 7.80 -17.41 32.34
C ALA A 110 7.35 -16.96 33.74
N ARG A 111 6.06 -16.66 33.95
CA ARG A 111 5.53 -16.39 35.29
C ARG A 111 5.49 -17.71 36.07
N PRO A 112 6.12 -17.79 37.26
CA PRO A 112 6.03 -18.98 38.10
C PRO A 112 4.57 -19.21 38.47
N SER A 113 4.08 -20.44 38.32
CA SER A 113 2.70 -20.89 38.53
C SER A 113 2.23 -20.87 40.00
N GLY A 114 2.80 -19.99 40.84
CA GLY A 114 2.61 -19.97 42.29
C GLY A 114 2.51 -18.58 42.92
N GLY A 115 1.96 -17.59 42.21
CA GLY A 115 1.61 -16.31 42.82
C GLY A 115 0.39 -16.47 43.74
N PRO A 116 0.37 -15.90 44.97
CA PRO A 116 -0.68 -16.14 45.93
C PRO A 116 -2.05 -15.77 45.38
N SER A 117 -3.00 -16.71 45.47
CA SER A 117 -4.42 -16.45 45.33
C SER A 117 -4.80 -15.38 46.35
N LEU A 118 -5.03 -14.15 45.90
CA LEU A 118 -5.69 -13.13 46.70
C LEU A 118 -7.15 -13.56 46.85
N ARG A 119 -7.38 -14.47 47.80
CA ARG A 119 -8.70 -14.74 48.34
C ARG A 119 -9.16 -13.43 48.98
N PRO A 120 -10.32 -12.87 48.59
CA PRO A 120 -10.84 -11.69 49.26
C PRO A 120 -10.98 -12.01 50.77
N PRO A 121 -10.59 -11.09 51.66
CA PRO A 121 -10.65 -11.33 53.10
C PRO A 121 -12.12 -11.47 53.50
N ASP A 122 -12.40 -12.59 54.16
CA ASP A 122 -13.53 -12.84 55.06
C ASP A 122 -14.77 -11.95 54.91
N ALA A 123 -15.79 -12.51 54.25
CA ALA A 123 -17.16 -12.30 54.71
C ALA A 123 -17.47 -13.41 55.73
N SER A 124 -16.97 -13.23 56.94
CA SER A 124 -17.41 -13.96 58.13
C SER A 124 -18.56 -13.18 58.77
N ASP A 125 -19.65 -13.90 59.01
CA ASP A 125 -20.87 -13.56 59.79
C ASP A 125 -21.87 -12.56 59.21
#